data_AF-A0A392RD93-F1
#
_entry.id   AF-A0A392RD93-F1
#
_cell.length_a   1.000
_cell.length_b   1.000
_cell.length_c   1.000
_cell.angle_alpha   90.00
_cell.angle_beta   90.00
_cell.angle_gamma   90.00
#
_symmetry.space_group_name_H-M   'P 1'
#
loop_
_entity.id
_entity.type
_entity.pdbx_description
1 polymer ?
#
loop_
_entity_poly.entity_id
_entity_poly.type
_entity_poly.pdbx_seq_one_letter_code
_entity_poly.pdbx_strand_id
1 'polypeptide(L)'
;KTGNILLDDDLQPKIADFGLARLLPEDQSHLSTRFAGTLGYTAPEYAIHGQLSVKADAYSFGVVVLEIISGQKSSELREDADGEFLLQRVSNFSFHF
;
A
#
# COMPACT_ATOMS: atom_id res chain seq x y z
N LYS A 1 -1.93 3.74 -3.00
CA LYS A 1 -1.50 3.23 -4.32
C LYS A 1 -0.79 4.33 -5.10
N THR A 2 0.20 4.01 -5.93
CA THR A 2 0.99 5.03 -6.64
C THR A 2 0.14 5.88 -7.59
N GLY A 3 -0.90 5.29 -8.20
CA GLY A 3 -1.85 6.05 -9.05
C GLY A 3 -2.69 7.11 -8.32
N ASN A 4 -2.65 7.18 -6.98
CA ASN A 4 -3.30 8.23 -6.18
C ASN A 4 -2.29 9.30 -5.71
N ILE A 5 -1.07 9.30 -6.23
CA ILE A 5 -0.06 10.35 -6.01
C ILE A 5 0.15 11.03 -7.36
N LEU A 6 -0.35 12.25 -7.49
CA LEU A 6 -0.19 13.06 -8.68
C LEU A 6 1.03 13.96 -8.53
N LEU A 7 1.62 14.36 -9.65
CA LEU A 7 2.71 15.33 -9.70
C LEU A 7 2.17 16.62 -10.30
N ASP A 8 2.53 17.77 -9.74
CA ASP A 8 2.31 19.07 -10.38
C ASP A 8 3.45 19.43 -11.34
N ASP A 9 3.40 20.64 -11.89
CA ASP A 9 4.37 21.14 -12.89
C ASP A 9 5.81 21.21 -12.34
N ASP A 10 5.96 21.31 -11.00
CA ASP A 10 7.25 21.34 -10.30
C ASP A 10 7.66 19.95 -9.77
N LEU A 11 6.98 18.89 -10.25
CA LEU A 11 7.16 17.50 -9.82
C LEU A 11 6.94 17.29 -8.32
N GLN A 12 6.15 18.14 -7.66
CA GLN A 12 5.82 17.97 -6.25
C GLN A 12 4.68 16.95 -6.09
N PRO A 13 4.84 15.93 -5.22
CA PRO A 13 3.82 14.92 -5.02
C PRO A 13 2.61 15.48 -4.27
N LYS A 14 1.41 15.16 -4.77
CA LYS A 14 0.11 15.51 -4.16
C LYS A 14 -0.75 14.26 -4.05
N ILE A 15 -1.31 14.05 -2.86
CA ILE A 15 -2.26 12.95 -2.61
C ILE A 15 -3.59 13.31 -3.28
N ALA A 16 -4.13 12.39 -4.05
CA ALA A 16 -5.44 12.45 -4.68
C ALA A 16 -6.34 11.31 -4.17
N ASP A 17 -7.63 11.39 -4.51
CA ASP A 17 -8.64 10.37 -4.21
C ASP A 17 -8.80 10.06 -2.71
N PHE A 18 -9.57 10.92 -2.04
CA PHE A 18 -9.92 10.80 -0.63
C PHE A 18 -11.21 10.00 -0.40
N GLY A 19 -11.70 9.24 -1.39
CA GLY A 19 -13.01 8.55 -1.30
C GLY A 19 -13.10 7.52 -0.15
N LEU A 20 -11.96 7.00 0.27
CA LEU A 20 -11.84 6.05 1.39
C LEU A 20 -11.30 6.69 2.68
N ALA A 21 -11.00 7.99 2.69
CA ALA A 21 -10.50 8.67 3.88
C ALA A 21 -11.51 8.59 5.03
N ARG A 22 -10.99 8.42 6.26
CA ARG A 22 -11.77 8.36 7.49
C ARG A 22 -11.07 9.16 8.58
N LEU A 23 -11.84 9.79 9.45
CA LEU A 23 -11.31 10.47 10.63
C LEU A 23 -11.13 9.45 11.75
N LEU A 24 -9.89 9.32 12.23
CA LEU A 24 -9.55 8.51 13.41
C LEU A 24 -9.61 9.42 14.65
N PRO A 25 -10.47 9.14 15.64
CA PRO A 25 -10.46 9.84 16.92
C PRO A 25 -9.12 9.71 17.65
N GLU A 26 -8.68 10.76 18.36
CA GLU A 26 -7.37 10.79 19.05
C GLU A 26 -7.21 9.70 20.12
N ASP A 27 -8.32 9.23 20.69
CA ASP A 27 -8.36 8.19 21.72
C ASP A 27 -8.38 6.76 21.15
N GLN A 28 -8.34 6.60 19.82
CA GLN A 28 -8.44 5.30 19.16
C GLN A 28 -7.16 4.97 18.38
N SER A 29 -6.73 3.70 18.47
CA SER A 29 -5.60 3.19 17.69
C SER A 29 -5.99 2.78 16.27
N HIS A 30 -7.26 2.46 16.05
CA HIS A 30 -7.81 2.02 14.77
C HIS A 30 -9.32 2.25 14.71
N LEU A 31 -9.86 2.27 13.50
CA LEU A 31 -11.28 2.16 13.21
C LEU A 31 -11.61 0.74 12.74
N SER A 32 -12.66 0.15 13.30
CA SER A 32 -13.23 -1.09 12.77
C SER A 32 -14.19 -0.77 11.64
N THR A 33 -13.86 -1.22 10.43
CA THR A 33 -14.67 -0.97 9.24
C THR A 33 -14.65 -2.15 8.29
N ARG A 34 -15.62 -2.22 7.38
CA ARG A 34 -15.56 -3.19 6.28
C ARG A 34 -14.36 -2.88 5.41
N PHE A 35 -13.70 -3.93 4.92
CA PHE A 35 -12.61 -3.78 3.99
C PHE A 35 -13.04 -2.94 2.78
N ALA A 36 -12.28 -1.89 2.50
CA ALA A 36 -12.37 -1.09 1.29
C ALA A 36 -10.96 -0.61 0.96
N GLY A 37 -10.45 -0.96 -0.22
CA GLY A 37 -9.07 -0.64 -0.60
C GLY A 37 -8.64 -1.32 -1.89
N THR A 38 -7.39 -1.11 -2.27
CA THR A 38 -6.79 -1.74 -3.45
C THR A 38 -5.88 -2.88 -3.00
N LEU A 39 -6.16 -4.11 -3.48
CA LEU A 39 -5.31 -5.27 -3.24
C LEU A 39 -3.87 -5.00 -3.69
N GLY A 40 -2.90 -5.51 -2.93
CA GLY A 40 -1.46 -5.25 -3.11
C GLY A 40 -0.94 -4.06 -2.30
N TYR A 41 -1.80 -3.13 -1.89
CA TYR A 41 -1.42 -2.00 -1.02
C TYR A 41 -1.95 -2.13 0.40
N THR A 42 -3.03 -2.89 0.58
CA THR A 42 -3.70 -2.98 1.87
C THR A 42 -2.89 -3.78 2.89
N ALA A 43 -2.71 -3.23 4.08
CA ALA A 43 -2.09 -3.91 5.21
C ALA A 43 -2.88 -5.18 5.61
N PRO A 44 -2.19 -6.26 6.02
CA PRO A 44 -2.83 -7.54 6.34
C PRO A 44 -3.83 -7.43 7.49
N GLU A 45 -3.53 -6.66 8.53
CA GLU A 45 -4.43 -6.41 9.66
C GLU A 45 -5.72 -5.69 9.22
N TYR A 46 -5.64 -4.81 8.23
CA TYR A 46 -6.82 -4.16 7.69
C TYR A 46 -7.64 -5.13 6.81
N ALA A 47 -6.98 -5.95 5.99
CA ALA A 47 -7.64 -6.93 5.14
C ALA A 47 -8.35 -8.04 5.95
N ILE A 48 -7.73 -8.53 7.02
CA ILE A 48 -8.22 -9.67 7.81
C ILE A 48 -9.19 -9.20 8.89
N HIS A 49 -8.87 -8.12 9.60
CA HIS A 49 -9.61 -7.70 10.79
C HIS A 49 -10.43 -6.43 10.59
N GLY A 50 -10.33 -5.76 9.43
CA GLY A 50 -11.03 -4.50 9.19
C GLY A 50 -10.49 -3.33 10.02
N GLN A 51 -9.26 -3.46 10.56
CA GLN A 51 -8.62 -2.44 11.38
C GLN A 51 -7.93 -1.37 10.52
N LEU A 52 -8.64 -0.29 10.22
CA LEU A 52 -8.07 0.88 9.54
C LEU A 52 -7.31 1.74 10.55
N SER A 53 -6.03 2.02 10.30
CA SER A 53 -5.18 2.77 11.23
C SER A 53 -4.09 3.54 10.50
N VAL A 54 -3.42 4.46 11.20
CA VAL A 54 -2.22 5.15 10.70
C VAL A 54 -1.12 4.15 10.32
N LYS A 55 -1.04 3.00 10.99
CA LYS A 55 -0.07 1.94 10.65
C LYS A 55 -0.42 1.22 9.34
N ALA A 56 -1.71 1.04 9.07
CA ALA A 56 -2.16 0.50 7.78
C ALA A 56 -1.85 1.46 6.61
N ASP A 57 -1.94 2.78 6.84
CA ASP A 57 -1.50 3.80 5.87
C ASP A 57 0.01 3.76 5.66
N ALA A 58 0.80 3.62 6.74
CA ALA A 58 2.26 3.50 6.67
C ALA A 58 2.70 2.26 5.88
N TYR A 59 2.02 1.11 6.06
CA TYR A 59 2.24 -0.09 5.26
C TYR A 59 1.99 0.20 3.76
N SER A 60 0.85 0.80 3.45
CA SER A 60 0.46 1.16 2.07
C SER A 60 1.48 2.10 1.41
N PHE A 61 2.04 3.04 2.18
CA PHE A 61 3.11 3.92 1.74
C PHE A 61 4.42 3.15 1.49
N GLY A 62 4.76 2.17 2.33
CA GLY A 62 5.90 1.27 2.09
C GLY A 62 5.79 0.54 0.76
N VAL A 63 4.61 0.03 0.40
CA VAL A 63 4.36 -0.57 -0.92
C VAL A 63 4.60 0.43 -2.05
N VAL A 64 4.13 1.68 -1.92
CA VAL A 64 4.38 2.74 -2.91
C VAL A 64 5.88 3.00 -3.08
N VAL A 65 6.63 3.07 -1.98
CA VAL A 65 8.10 3.23 -2.05
C VAL A 65 8.73 2.06 -2.80
N LEU A 66 8.31 0.83 -2.53
CA LEU A 66 8.79 -0.36 -3.26
C LEU A 66 8.47 -0.28 -4.76
N GLU A 67 7.29 0.19 -5.14
CA GLU A 67 6.93 0.39 -6.55
C GLU A 67 7.84 1.43 -7.22
N ILE A 68 8.11 2.55 -6.54
CA ILE A 68 8.96 3.63 -7.06
C ILE A 68 10.40 3.14 -7.28
N ILE A 69 10.99 2.48 -6.29
CA ILE A 69 12.39 2.03 -6.38
C ILE A 69 12.56 0.86 -7.36
N SER A 70 11.54 0.00 -7.49
CA SER A 70 11.60 -1.16 -8.40
C SER A 70 11.16 -0.83 -9.82
N GLY A 71 10.38 0.23 -10.01
CA GLY A 71 9.71 0.54 -11.27
C GLY A 71 8.61 -0.47 -11.65
N GLN A 72 8.16 -1.31 -10.71
CA GLN A 72 7.18 -2.36 -10.96
C GLN A 72 5.91 -2.14 -10.15
N LYS A 73 4.74 -2.39 -10.75
CA LYS A 73 3.49 -2.26 -9.99
C LYS A 73 3.29 -3.43 -9.04
N SER A 74 2.83 -3.14 -7.83
CA SER A 74 2.57 -4.10 -6.78
C SER A 74 1.41 -5.05 -7.11
N SER A 75 0.50 -4.63 -7.99
CA SER A 75 -0.63 -5.45 -8.46
C SER A 75 -0.33 -6.22 -9.75
N GLU A 76 0.82 -5.98 -10.38
CA GLU A 76 1.20 -6.67 -11.62
C GLU A 76 1.96 -7.96 -11.27
N LEU A 77 1.53 -9.06 -11.88
CA LEU A 77 2.26 -10.31 -11.91
C LEU A 77 3.35 -10.18 -12.98
N ARG A 78 4.60 -10.52 -12.67
CA ARG A 78 5.63 -10.60 -13.72
C ARG A 78 5.30 -11.74 -14.69
N GLU A 79 5.63 -11.55 -15.96
CA GLU A 79 5.45 -12.56 -17.02
C GLU A 79 6.55 -13.63 -17.03
N ASP A 80 7.43 -13.69 -16.02
CA ASP A 80 8.45 -14.73 -15.92
C ASP A 80 7.90 -16.03 -15.29
N ALA A 81 8.69 -17.10 -15.40
CA ALA A 81 8.26 -18.47 -15.12
C ALA A 81 7.69 -18.70 -13.71
N ASP A 82 8.04 -17.85 -12.74
CA ASP A 82 7.63 -17.96 -11.34
C ASP A 82 6.50 -17.01 -10.95
N GLY A 83 6.11 -16.05 -11.81
CA GLY A 83 4.94 -15.19 -11.65
C GLY A 83 4.75 -14.66 -10.23
N GLU A 84 5.68 -13.86 -9.72
CA GLU A 84 5.62 -13.34 -8.34
C GLU A 84 5.14 -11.89 -8.26
N PHE A 85 4.35 -11.58 -7.23
CA PHE A 85 4.04 -10.20 -6.86
C PHE A 85 5.24 -9.53 -6.19
N LEU A 86 5.33 -8.20 -6.28
CA LEU A 86 6.44 -7.40 -5.74
C LEU A 86 6.74 -7.69 -4.26
N LEU A 87 5.69 -7.79 -3.42
CA LEU A 87 5.84 -8.04 -1.99
C LEU A 87 6.38 -9.44 -1.67
N GLN A 88 5.98 -10.45 -2.44
CA GLN A 88 6.49 -11.81 -2.28
C GLN A 88 8.00 -11.86 -2.56
N ARG A 89 8.43 -11.23 -3.65
CA ARG A 89 9.84 -11.18 -4.03
C ARG A 89 10.71 -10.47 -2.99
N VAL A 90 10.28 -9.30 -2.51
CA VAL A 90 11.02 -8.53 -1.50
C VAL A 90 11.11 -9.33 -0.19
N SER A 91 10.05 -10.04 0.18
CA SER A 91 10.03 -10.88 1.37
C SER A 91 11.03 -12.04 1.24
N ASN A 92 11.05 -12.72 0.09
CA ASN A 92 11.99 -13.83 -0.19
C ASN A 92 13.46 -13.39 -0.13
N PHE A 93 13.76 -12.14 -0.55
CA PHE A 93 15.11 -11.59 -0.49
C PHE A 93 15.62 -11.37 0.95
N SER A 94 14.71 -11.10 1.89
CA SER A 94 15.06 -10.79 3.28
C SER A 94 15.42 -12.03 4.13
N PHE A 95 15.18 -13.25 3.63
CA PHE A 95 15.44 -14.51 4.33
C PHE A 95 16.74 -15.21 3.89
N HIS A 96 17.68 -14.50 3.25
CA HIS A 96 18.95 -15.05 2.78
C HIS A 96 20.20 -14.50 3.50
N PHE A 97 20.04 -13.95 4.71
CA PHE A 97 21.13 -13.58 5.61
C PHE A 97 21.13 -14.46 6.86
#